data_AF-A0A418R2Y6-F1
#
_entry.id   AF-A0A418R2Y6-F1
#
_cell.length_a   1.000
_cell.length_b   1.000
_cell.length_c   1.000
_cell.angle_alpha   90.00
_cell.angle_beta   90.00
_cell.angle_gamma   90.00
#
_symmetry.space_group_name_H-M   'P 1'
#
loop_
_entity.id
_entity.type
_entity.pdbx_description
1 polymer ?
#
loop_
_entity_poly.entity_id
_entity_poly.type
_entity_poly.pdbx_seq_one_letter_code
_entity_poly.pdbx_strand_id
1 'polypeptide(L)'
;MGRAAFVLGATITERPGREREIELSRPDEAGPWRLALPGALDQRPVTAKLVKYVATCYFEEAYDDAKRVGWLGVVAVVWVALARANGEDILQWGGQQVA
;
A
#
# COMPACT_ATOMS: atom_id res chain seq x y z
N MET A 1 15.40 23.46 -10.53
CA MET A 1 16.33 22.48 -9.93
C MET A 1 15.50 21.40 -9.27
N GLY A 2 15.48 20.20 -9.86
CA GLY A 2 14.69 19.08 -9.36
C GLY A 2 15.37 18.45 -8.15
N ARG A 3 14.61 18.30 -7.07
CA ARG A 3 15.01 17.47 -5.93
C ARG A 3 14.15 16.22 -5.98
N ALA A 4 14.70 15.18 -6.61
CA ALA A 4 14.15 13.85 -6.67
C ALA A 4 14.27 13.18 -5.29
N ALA A 5 13.16 13.08 -4.58
CA ALA A 5 12.86 12.04 -3.59
C ALA A 5 11.40 12.25 -3.14
N PHE A 6 10.42 11.83 -3.97
CA PHE A 6 9.06 11.66 -3.45
C PHE A 6 9.08 10.44 -2.53
N VAL A 7 9.01 10.69 -1.22
CA VAL A 7 8.97 9.65 -0.21
C VAL A 7 7.51 9.37 0.10
N LEU A 8 7.09 8.13 -0.15
CA LEU A 8 5.78 7.62 0.24
C LEU A 8 5.98 6.59 1.34
N GLY A 9 5.42 6.87 2.51
CA GLY A 9 5.29 5.92 3.61
C GLY A 9 3.95 5.20 3.53
N ALA A 10 3.91 3.95 3.99
CA ALA A 10 2.67 3.20 4.16
C ALA A 10 2.67 2.49 5.51
N THR A 11 1.54 2.56 6.19
CA THR A 11 1.31 1.90 7.48
C THR A 11 -0.05 1.23 7.47
N ILE A 12 -0.14 0.03 8.03
CA ILE A 12 -1.44 -0.60 8.31
C ILE A 12 -1.83 -0.31 9.75
N THR A 13 -3.04 0.19 9.93
CA THR A 13 -3.64 0.37 11.24
C THR A 13 -4.76 -0.65 11.45
N GLU A 14 -4.78 -1.25 12.63
CA GLU A 14 -5.80 -2.22 13.04
C GLU A 14 -6.42 -1.74 14.34
N ARG A 15 -7.75 -1.70 14.40
CA ARG A 15 -8.49 -1.35 15.61
C ARG A 15 -9.49 -2.47 15.91
N PRO A 16 -9.64 -2.89 17.19
CA PRO A 16 -10.58 -3.94 17.55
C PRO A 16 -12.00 -3.63 17.03
N GLY A 17 -12.60 -4.58 16.30
CA GLY A 17 -13.96 -4.46 15.75
C GLY A 17 -14.10 -3.55 14.53
N ARG A 18 -13.00 -3.18 13.86
CA ARG A 18 -13.01 -2.42 12.60
C ARG A 18 -12.21 -3.13 11.51
N GLU A 19 -12.53 -2.83 10.27
CA GLU A 19 -11.67 -3.20 9.14
C GLU A 19 -10.29 -2.57 9.31
N ARG A 20 -9.25 -3.28 8.85
CA ARG A 20 -7.90 -2.74 8.79
C ARG A 20 -7.86 -1.59 7.78
N GLU A 21 -7.06 -0.58 8.05
CA GLU A 21 -6.91 0.55 7.14
C GLU A 21 -5.45 0.69 6.73
N ILE A 22 -5.21 1.02 5.46
CA ILE A 22 -3.91 1.48 5.00
C ILE A 22 -3.87 3.00 5.00
N GLU A 23 -2.80 3.55 5.56
CA GLU A 23 -2.49 4.97 5.52
C GLU A 23 -1.25 5.18 4.63
N LEU A 24 -1.38 6.03 3.61
CA LEU A 24 -0.28 6.47 2.75
C LEU A 24 0.07 7.92 3.10
N SER A 25 1.32 8.17 3.50
CA SER A 25 1.75 9.47 4.01
C SER A 25 2.99 9.98 3.29
N ARG A 26 3.07 11.32 3.21
CA ARG A 26 4.25 12.03 2.72
C ARG A 26 4.82 12.93 3.82
N PRO A 27 6.14 13.17 3.85
CA PRO A 27 6.74 14.05 4.85
C PRO A 27 6.29 15.52 4.73
N ASP A 28 5.91 15.95 3.54
CA ASP A 28 5.64 17.35 3.18
C ASP A 28 4.14 17.68 3.04
N GLU A 29 3.25 16.75 3.37
CA GLU A 29 1.80 16.93 3.24
C GLU A 29 1.08 16.96 4.59
N ALA A 30 -0.01 17.76 4.64
CA ALA A 30 -0.76 18.02 5.87
C ALA A 30 -1.53 16.81 6.42
N GLY A 31 -1.69 15.71 5.67
CA GLY A 31 -2.35 14.51 6.17
C GLY A 31 -2.19 13.30 5.25
N PRO A 32 -2.32 12.07 5.80
CA PRO A 32 -2.24 10.85 5.01
C PRO A 32 -3.52 10.62 4.22
N TRP A 33 -3.37 10.03 3.04
CA TRP A 33 -4.47 9.35 2.36
C TRP A 33 -4.76 8.03 3.08
N ARG A 34 -6.04 7.67 3.18
CA ARG A 34 -6.49 6.49 3.94
C ARG A 34 -7.48 5.67 3.14
N LEU A 35 -7.39 4.36 3.28
CA LEU A 35 -8.34 3.42 2.68
C LEU A 35 -8.60 2.25 3.62
N ALA A 36 -9.88 1.95 3.87
CA ALA A 36 -10.29 0.72 4.53
C ALA A 36 -10.04 -0.48 3.61
N LEU A 37 -9.40 -1.53 4.13
CA LEU A 37 -9.09 -2.74 3.39
C LEU A 37 -10.33 -3.63 3.32
N PRO A 38 -10.84 -3.96 2.12
CA PRO A 38 -12.01 -4.80 1.99
C PRO A 38 -11.73 -6.18 2.57
N GLY A 39 -12.53 -6.64 3.53
CA GLY A 39 -12.29 -7.94 4.20
C GLY A 39 -12.23 -9.14 3.25
N ALA A 40 -12.91 -9.08 2.10
CA ALA A 40 -12.83 -10.12 1.07
C ALA A 40 -11.45 -10.21 0.39
N LEU A 41 -10.69 -9.11 0.35
CA LEU A 41 -9.36 -9.02 -0.25
C LEU A 41 -8.23 -9.03 0.79
N ASP A 42 -8.52 -8.64 2.02
CA ASP A 42 -7.56 -8.61 3.13
C ASP A 42 -7.27 -10.00 3.69
N GLN A 43 -6.48 -10.75 2.94
CA GLN A 43 -6.11 -12.14 3.21
C GLN A 43 -4.62 -12.26 3.54
N ARG A 44 -4.25 -13.37 4.19
CA ARG A 44 -2.87 -13.76 4.51
C ARG A 44 -2.55 -15.06 3.74
N PRO A 45 -1.45 -15.14 2.96
CA PRO A 45 -0.47 -14.09 2.69
C PRO A 45 -1.06 -12.93 1.86
N VAL A 46 -0.36 -11.79 1.82
CA VAL A 46 -0.76 -10.64 1.00
C VAL A 46 -0.92 -11.06 -0.45
N THR A 47 -2.08 -10.76 -1.03
CA THR A 47 -2.36 -11.08 -2.43
C THR A 47 -2.03 -9.92 -3.35
N ALA A 48 -1.56 -10.23 -4.57
CA ALA A 48 -1.37 -9.22 -5.61
C ALA A 48 -2.67 -8.47 -5.97
N LYS A 49 -3.84 -9.09 -5.75
CA LYS A 49 -5.14 -8.47 -5.96
C LYS A 49 -5.37 -7.32 -4.98
N LEU A 50 -5.10 -7.53 -3.69
CA LEU A 50 -5.23 -6.48 -2.67
C LEU A 50 -4.29 -5.32 -2.96
N VAL A 51 -3.03 -5.60 -3.29
CA VAL A 51 -2.05 -4.55 -3.60
C VAL A 51 -2.45 -3.74 -4.83
N LYS A 52 -2.90 -4.41 -5.91
CA LYS A 52 -3.40 -3.72 -7.11
C LYS A 52 -4.64 -2.88 -6.81
N TYR A 53 -5.56 -3.39 -5.99
CA TYR A 53 -6.76 -2.66 -5.59
C TYR A 53 -6.39 -1.34 -4.89
N VAL A 54 -5.58 -1.42 -3.82
CA VAL A 54 -5.13 -0.23 -3.08
C VAL A 54 -4.38 0.75 -3.97
N ALA A 55 -3.45 0.27 -4.79
CA ALA A 55 -2.70 1.13 -5.71
C ALA A 55 -3.62 1.82 -6.71
N THR A 56 -4.64 1.13 -7.23
CA THR A 56 -5.61 1.72 -8.16
C THR A 56 -6.42 2.82 -7.49
N CYS A 57 -6.96 2.58 -6.28
CA CYS A 57 -7.68 3.61 -5.52
C CYS A 57 -6.79 4.84 -5.26
N TYR A 58 -5.52 4.63 -4.88
CA TYR A 58 -4.59 5.75 -4.69
C TYR A 58 -4.32 6.53 -5.98
N PHE A 59 -4.20 5.84 -7.12
CA PHE A 59 -4.05 6.50 -8.43
C PHE A 59 -5.29 7.27 -8.86
N GLU A 60 -6.48 6.82 -8.49
CA GLU A 60 -7.74 7.49 -8.82
C GLU A 60 -7.97 8.73 -7.95
N GLU A 61 -7.71 8.62 -6.64
CA GLU A 61 -8.04 9.66 -5.67
C GLU A 61 -6.90 10.67 -5.44
N ALA A 62 -5.65 10.23 -5.58
CA ALA A 62 -4.44 11.05 -5.37
C ALA A 62 -3.52 11.02 -6.61
N TYR A 63 -4.12 11.17 -7.80
CA TYR A 63 -3.45 10.98 -9.09
C TYR A 63 -2.12 11.76 -9.23
N ASP A 64 -2.10 13.05 -8.87
CA ASP A 64 -0.90 13.87 -9.00
C ASP A 64 0.25 13.37 -8.13
N ASP A 65 -0.06 12.81 -6.97
CA ASP A 65 0.92 12.24 -6.06
C ASP A 65 1.38 10.87 -6.54
N ALA A 66 0.43 10.02 -6.91
CA ALA A 66 0.67 8.71 -7.47
C ALA A 66 1.56 8.78 -8.73
N LYS A 67 1.35 9.78 -9.59
CA LYS A 67 2.16 10.04 -10.78
C LYS A 67 3.61 10.40 -10.44
N ARG A 68 3.85 11.11 -9.34
CA ARG A 68 5.19 11.51 -8.89
C ARG A 68 5.98 10.34 -8.30
N VAL A 69 5.30 9.43 -7.61
CA VAL A 69 5.89 8.19 -7.05
C VAL A 69 6.07 7.13 -8.13
N GLY A 70 5.12 7.04 -9.06
CA GLY A 70 5.06 6.01 -10.10
C GLY A 70 4.41 4.72 -9.61
N TRP A 71 3.79 4.00 -10.55
CA TRP A 71 2.99 2.80 -10.27
C TRP A 71 3.73 1.74 -9.45
N LEU A 72 4.95 1.40 -9.87
CA LEU A 72 5.76 0.39 -9.18
C LEU A 72 6.17 0.82 -7.77
N GLY A 73 6.40 2.12 -7.55
CA GLY A 73 6.73 2.65 -6.23
C GLY A 73 5.56 2.51 -5.26
N VAL A 74 4.35 2.89 -5.70
CA VAL A 74 3.13 2.73 -4.90
C VAL A 74 2.88 1.25 -4.59
N VAL A 75 2.93 0.38 -5.60
CA VAL A 75 2.75 -1.07 -5.44
C VAL A 75 3.74 -1.66 -4.44
N ALA A 76 5.02 -1.30 -4.55
CA ALA A 76 6.06 -1.81 -3.66
C ALA A 76 5.84 -1.35 -2.21
N VAL A 77 5.55 -0.07 -2.00
CA VAL A 77 5.33 0.49 -0.66
C VAL A 77 4.09 -0.13 0.01
N VAL A 78 2.99 -0.27 -0.74
CA VAL A 78 1.77 -0.94 -0.26
C VAL A 78 2.04 -2.40 0.10
N TRP A 79 2.72 -3.14 -0.78
CA TRP A 79 3.09 -4.54 -0.52
C TRP A 79 3.91 -4.67 0.76
N VAL A 80 4.97 -3.88 0.90
CA VAL A 80 5.86 -3.91 2.06
C VAL A 80 5.09 -3.62 3.35
N ALA A 81 4.18 -2.63 3.34
CA ALA A 81 3.38 -2.31 4.50
C ALA A 81 2.43 -3.44 4.91
N LEU A 82 1.73 -4.03 3.93
CA LEU A 82 0.82 -5.16 4.18
C LEU A 82 1.58 -6.40 4.68
N ALA A 83 2.68 -6.75 4.02
CA ALA A 83 3.50 -7.90 4.38
C ALA A 83 4.07 -7.76 5.80
N ARG A 84 4.61 -6.57 6.13
CA ARG A 84 5.07 -6.25 7.49
C ARG A 84 3.97 -6.36 8.52
N ALA A 85 2.78 -5.83 8.22
CA ALA A 85 1.65 -5.90 9.12
C ALA A 85 1.14 -7.34 9.35
N ASN A 86 1.36 -8.22 8.38
CA ASN A 86 1.03 -9.64 8.49
C ASN A 86 2.17 -10.50 9.07
N GLY A 87 3.35 -9.93 9.33
CA GLY A 87 4.53 -10.69 9.76
C GLY A 87 5.13 -11.58 8.66
N GLU A 88 4.89 -11.25 7.39
CA GLU A 88 5.36 -11.98 6.23
C GLU A 88 6.80 -11.60 5.85
N ASP A 89 7.53 -12.54 5.26
CA ASP A 89 8.84 -12.27 4.67
C ASP A 89 8.65 -11.44 3.39
N ILE A 90 9.08 -10.18 3.46
CA ILE A 90 8.97 -9.18 2.39
C ILE A 90 9.71 -9.63 1.12
N LEU A 91 10.71 -10.51 1.24
CA LEU A 91 11.50 -11.03 0.13
C LEU A 91 10.81 -12.19 -0.62
N GLN A 92 9.73 -12.77 -0.09
CA GLN A 92 8.96 -13.83 -0.75
C GLN A 92 7.98 -13.31 -1.81
N TRP A 93 8.39 -12.28 -2.55
CA TRP A 93 7.61 -11.76 -3.66
C TRP A 93 7.58 -12.79 -4.81
N GLY A 94 6.40 -13.35 -5.09
CA GLY A 94 6.18 -14.24 -6.25
C GLY A 94 6.30 -15.76 -5.98
N GLY A 95 6.14 -16.21 -4.72
CA GLY A 95 6.38 -17.60 -4.33
C GLY A 95 5.19 -18.58 -4.33
N GLN A 96 3.99 -18.20 -4.78
CA GLN A 96 2.95 -19.17 -5.14
C GLN A 96 2.66 -19.03 -6.63
N GLN A 97 3.51 -19.65 -7.45
CA GLN A 97 3.07 -20.10 -8.76
C GLN A 97 1.89 -21.04 -8.54
N VAL A 98 0.78 -20.70 -9.18
CA VAL A 98 -0.39 -21.57 -9.34
C VAL A 98 0.13 -22.94 -9.82
N ALA A 99 -0.12 -23.98 -9.02
CA ALA A 99 -0.01 -25.35 -9.48
C ALA A 99 -1.12 -25.65 -10.51
#